data_AF-A0A4Q2YLV8-F1
#
_entry.id   AF-A0A4Q2YLV8-F1
#
_cell.length_a   1.000
_cell.length_b   1.000
_cell.length_c   1.000
_cell.angle_alpha   90.00
_cell.angle_beta   90.00
_cell.angle_gamma   90.00
#
_symmetry.space_group_name_H-M   'P 1'
#
loop_
_entity.id
_entity.type
_entity.pdbx_description
1 polymer ?
#
loop_
_entity_poly.entity_id
_entity_poly.type
_entity_poly.pdbx_seq_one_letter_code
_entity_poly.pdbx_strand_id
1 'polypeptide(L)' 'MIALAEIRDLPLHEKLRMMEALWDGIAPQEAELEVPQWHKDLLDERGRLVQEGKAKFIDWETAKQQIKDATS' A
#
# COMPACT_ATOMS: atom_id res chain seq x y z
N MET A 1 17.79 -18.37 -11.43
CA MET A 1 18.12 -17.06 -10.84
C MET A 1 17.78 -16.03 -11.89
N ILE A 2 16.76 -15.19 -11.68
CA ILE A 2 16.44 -14.11 -12.62
C ILE A 2 17.37 -12.94 -12.25
N ALA A 3 18.20 -12.49 -13.18
CA ALA A 3 19.05 -11.34 -12.94
C ALA A 3 18.20 -10.06 -13.01
N LEU A 4 18.43 -9.11 -12.09
CA LEU A 4 17.73 -7.82 -12.07
C LEU A 4 17.88 -7.05 -13.40
N ALA A 5 18.97 -7.27 -14.12
CA ALA A 5 19.19 -6.73 -15.46
C ALA A 5 18.18 -7.27 -16.49
N GLU A 6 17.84 -8.56 -16.42
CA GLU A 6 16.87 -9.20 -17.33
C GLU A 6 15.47 -8.64 -17.12
N ILE A 7 15.09 -8.34 -15.86
CA ILE A 7 13.81 -7.71 -15.53
C ILE A 7 13.69 -6.32 -16.17
N ARG A 8 14.79 -5.55 -16.21
CA ARG A 8 14.78 -4.19 -16.78
C ARG A 8 14.45 -4.18 -18.27
N ASP A 9 14.86 -5.21 -19.00
CA ASP A 9 14.69 -5.27 -20.46
C ASP A 9 13.33 -5.86 -20.89
N LEU A 10 12.54 -6.39 -19.94
CA LEU A 10 11.18 -6.87 -20.21
C LEU A 10 10.25 -5.74 -20.67
N PRO A 11 9.35 -6.01 -21.63
CA PRO A 11 8.18 -5.18 -21.90
C PRO A 11 7.35 -4.92 -20.65
N LEU A 12 6.68 -3.76 -20.57
CA LEU A 12 5.90 -3.37 -19.39
C LEU A 12 4.86 -4.43 -18.99
N HIS A 13 4.16 -5.03 -19.95
CA HIS A 13 3.15 -6.05 -19.67
C HIS A 13 3.73 -7.32 -19.02
N GLU A 14 4.96 -7.71 -19.37
CA GLU A 14 5.63 -8.85 -18.74
C GLU A 14 6.13 -8.50 -17.35
N LYS A 15 6.63 -7.28 -17.14
CA LYS A 15 6.98 -6.76 -15.80
C LYS A 15 5.77 -6.77 -14.87
N LEU A 16 4.61 -6.32 -15.35
CA LEU A 16 3.37 -6.30 -14.57
C LEU A 16 2.91 -7.71 -14.21
N ARG A 17 2.87 -8.64 -15.18
CA ARG A 17 2.53 -10.05 -14.91
C ARG A 17 3.48 -10.70 -13.90
N MET A 18 4.77 -10.41 -14.01
CA MET A 18 5.75 -10.92 -13.07
C MET A 18 5.56 -10.32 -11.67
N MET A 19 5.26 -9.01 -11.57
CA MET A 19 4.94 -8.37 -10.30
C MET A 19 3.71 -9.00 -9.65
N GLU A 20 2.65 -9.29 -10.42
CA GLU A 20 1.46 -10.00 -9.95
C GLU A 20 1.80 -11.40 -9.44
N ALA A 21 2.54 -12.20 -10.22
CA ALA A 21 2.95 -13.54 -9.82
C ALA A 21 3.84 -13.55 -8.57
N LEU A 22 4.73 -12.57 -8.43
CA LEU A 22 5.54 -12.37 -7.23
C LEU A 22 4.64 -12.02 -6.04
N TRP A 23 3.70 -11.09 -6.23
CA TRP A 23 2.76 -10.68 -5.21
C TRP A 23 1.90 -11.84 -4.72
N ASP A 24 1.33 -12.64 -5.62
CA ASP A 24 0.54 -13.83 -5.28
C ASP A 24 1.35 -14.86 -4.47
N GLY A 25 2.65 -14.95 -4.72
CA GLY A 25 3.55 -15.84 -3.99
C GLY A 25 3.85 -15.36 -2.57
N ILE A 26 3.98 -14.05 -2.35
CA ILE A 26 4.40 -13.48 -1.06
C ILE A 26 3.24 -12.98 -0.18
N ALA A 27 2.12 -12.57 -0.78
CA ALA A 27 0.98 -12.03 -0.03
C ALA A 27 0.44 -12.99 1.05
N PRO A 28 0.36 -14.32 0.84
CA PRO A 28 -0.09 -15.25 1.88
C PRO A 28 0.89 -15.38 3.07
N GLN A 29 2.13 -14.93 2.92
CA GLN A 29 3.18 -15.01 3.95
C GLN A 29 3.18 -13.76 4.85
N GLU A 30 2.11 -12.95 4.84
CA GLU A 30 2.00 -11.72 5.64
C GLU A 30 2.30 -11.91 7.13
N ALA A 31 1.97 -13.09 7.68
CA ALA A 31 2.20 -13.42 9.09
C ALA A 31 3.70 -13.57 9.44
N GLU A 32 4.57 -13.77 8.45
CA GLU A 32 6.02 -13.86 8.64
C GLU A 32 6.67 -12.47 8.77
N LEU A 33 5.95 -11.41 8.43
CA LEU A 33 6.44 -10.04 8.52
C LEU A 33 6.07 -9.44 9.88
N GLU A 34 7.09 -9.15 10.69
CA GLU A 34 6.89 -8.42 11.93
C GLU A 34 6.40 -7.00 11.63
N VAL A 35 5.22 -6.65 12.15
CA VAL A 35 4.69 -5.29 12.08
C VAL A 35 5.36 -4.44 13.16
N PRO A 36 6.10 -3.37 12.80
CA PRO A 36 6.72 -2.48 13.77
C PRO A 36 5.69 -1.91 14.75
N GLN A 37 6.05 -1.81 16.03
CA GLN A 37 5.11 -1.36 17.07
C GLN A 37 4.51 0.02 16.77
N TRP A 38 5.30 0.93 16.21
CA TRP A 38 4.84 2.27 15.87
C TRP A 38 3.73 2.28 14.81
N HIS A 39 3.66 1.27 13.92
CA HIS A 39 2.53 1.13 12.99
C HIS A 39 1.23 0.84 13.75
N LYS A 40 1.29 -0.05 14.75
CA LYS A 40 0.14 -0.41 15.58
C LYS A 40 -0.33 0.80 16.40
N ASP A 41 0.60 1.46 17.07
CA ASP A 41 0.31 2.64 17.89
C ASP A 41 -0.38 3.74 17.07
N LEU A 42 0.09 3.97 15.83
CA LEU A 42 -0.51 4.93 14.93
C LEU A 42 -1.93 4.54 14.49
N LEU A 43 -2.17 3.25 14.21
CA LEU A 43 -3.50 2.77 13.83
C LEU A 43 -4.48 2.82 15.01
N ASP A 44 -4.03 2.46 16.22
CA ASP A 44 -4.82 2.52 17.44
C ASP A 44 -5.23 3.96 17.76
N GLU A 45 -4.28 4.91 17.65
CA GLU A 45 -4.56 6.33 17.85
C GLU A 45 -5.56 6.85 16.81
N ARG A 46 -5.39 6.50 15.53
CA ARG A 46 -6.37 6.89 14.48
C ARG A 46 -7.74 6.29 14.73
N GLY A 47 -7.81 5.04 15.18
CA GLY A 47 -9.07 4.38 15.56
C GLY A 47 -9.77 5.11 16.71
N ARG A 48 -9.02 5.48 17.76
CA ARG A 48 -9.51 6.26 18.89
C ARG A 48 -10.06 7.62 18.45
N LEU A 49 -9.34 8.34 17.58
CA LEU A 49 -9.81 9.63 17.06
C LEU A 49 -11.10 9.51 16.26
N VAL A 50 -11.30 8.42 15.52
CA VAL A 50 -12.58 8.16 14.82
C VAL A 50 -13.70 7.89 15.83
N GLN A 51 -13.46 7.07 16.85
CA GLN A 51 -14.46 6.79 17.90
C GLN A 51 -14.86 8.05 18.69
N GLU A 52 -13.89 8.94 18.92
CA GLU A 52 -14.12 10.24 19.57
C GLU A 52 -14.76 11.29 18.65
N GLY A 53 -15.00 10.97 17.37
CA GLY A 53 -15.55 11.89 16.37
C GLY A 53 -14.59 12.98 15.91
N LYS A 54 -13.31 12.89 16.29
CA LYS A 54 -12.23 13.83 15.94
C LYS A 54 -11.63 13.54 14.57
N ALA A 55 -11.80 12.33 14.06
CA ALA A 55 -11.48 11.94 12.69
C ALA A 55 -12.72 11.33 12.02
N LYS A 56 -12.82 11.48 10.69
CA LYS A 56 -13.92 10.95 9.89
C LYS A 56 -13.39 10.32 8.62
N PHE A 57 -14.06 9.27 8.18
CA PHE A 57 -13.85 8.76 6.82
C PHE A 57 -14.39 9.76 5.82
N ILE A 58 -13.70 9.88 4.69
CA ILE A 58 -14.13 10.63 3.53
C ILE A 58 -14.26 9.69 2.35
N ASP A 59 -15.12 10.06 1.41
CA ASP A 59 -15.23 9.35 0.14
C ASP A 59 -13.89 9.39 -0.63
N TRP A 60 -13.60 8.30 -1.34
CA TRP A 60 -12.30 8.12 -2.00
C TRP A 60 -12.10 9.06 -3.19
N GLU A 61 -13.16 9.32 -3.97
CA GLU A 61 -13.08 10.28 -5.08
C GLU A 61 -12.90 11.71 -4.56
N THR A 62 -13.56 12.02 -3.44
CA THR A 62 -13.35 13.29 -2.73
C THR A 62 -11.90 13.45 -2.26
N ALA A 63 -11.32 12.39 -1.67
CA ALA A 63 -9.92 12.40 -1.22
C ALA A 63 -8.93 12.63 -2.38
N LYS A 64 -9.12 11.93 -3.50
CA LYS A 64 -8.28 12.10 -4.70
C LYS A 64 -8.33 13.53 -5.22
N GLN A 65 -9.53 14.11 -5.28
CA GLN A 65 -9.71 15.48 -5.77
C GLN A 65 -8.96 16.48 -4.87
N GLN A 66 -9.09 16.36 -3.54
CA GLN A 66 -8.36 17.20 -2.60
C GLN A 66 -6.83 17.10 -2.76
N ILE A 67 -6.30 15.89 -2.95
CA ILE A 67 -4.85 15.67 -3.18
C ILE A 67 -4.41 16.34 -4.48
N LYS A 68 -5.19 16.17 -5.55
CA LYS A 68 -4.91 16.78 -6.85
C LYS A 68 -4.88 18.31 -6.75
N ASP A 69 -5.87 18.90 -6.08
CA ASP A 69 -5.97 20.35 -5.89
C ASP A 69 -4.85 20.91 -5.01
N ALA A 70 -4.35 20.13 -4.04
CA ALA A 70 -3.24 20.54 -3.17
C ALA A 70 -1.85 20.41 -3.81
N THR A 71 -1.71 19.64 -4.90
CA THR A 71 -0.43 19.33 -5.54
C THR A 71 -0.29 19.98 -6.93
N SER A 72 -1.35 20.60 -7.45
CA SER A 72 -1.36 21.33 -8.74
C SER A 72 -1.10 22.82 -8.51
#